data_AF-A0A2T2RJ95-F1
#
_entry.id   AF-A0A2T2RJ95-F1
#
_cell.length_a   1.000
_cell.length_b   1.000
_cell.length_c   1.000
_cell.angle_alpha   90.00
_cell.angle_beta   90.00
_cell.angle_gamma   90.00
#
_symmetry.space_group_name_H-M   'P 1'
#
loop_
_entity.id
_entity.type
_entity.pdbx_description
1 polymer ?
#
loop_
_entity_poly.entity_id
_entity_poly.type
_entity_poly.pdbx_seq_one_letter_code
_entity_poly.pdbx_strand_id
1 'polypeptide(L)'
;MTLGLAALLVVWSAPLAFAPHVVRVEVEPAAGSPGDEVSVFGPVGYGAQNPVEIHWNDPEGEVLATVETEGGQFYAEFGPVDVTIPEDAANGRNHLVVTQELADGEGHIRGLPAYGPVQVTGGGAPAEEEPATSGQAPGVERVEALSEAQPPSEGLLVLIGLGTLVVALAVAAVGAKALRRNGPKRAPANTTS
;
A
#
# COMPACT_ATOMS: atom_id res chain seq x y z
N MET A 1 -37.63 21.46 -27.27
CA MET A 1 -36.27 20.94 -27.51
C MET A 1 -35.29 21.77 -26.68
N THR A 2 -34.13 21.22 -26.33
CA THR A 2 -33.04 21.82 -25.52
C THR A 2 -33.25 21.89 -24.00
N LEU A 3 -33.09 20.77 -23.30
CA LEU A 3 -32.76 20.71 -21.86
C LEU A 3 -32.28 19.28 -21.56
N GLY A 4 -30.96 19.05 -21.60
CA GLY A 4 -30.41 17.73 -21.31
C GLY A 4 -28.97 17.54 -21.74
N LEU A 5 -28.02 18.25 -21.12
CA LEU A 5 -26.59 17.95 -21.28
C LEU A 5 -25.69 18.58 -20.19
N ALA A 6 -26.02 18.43 -18.90
CA ALA A 6 -25.25 19.13 -17.84
C ALA A 6 -24.90 18.28 -16.58
N ALA A 7 -24.95 16.95 -16.65
CA ALA A 7 -24.78 16.10 -15.45
C ALA A 7 -23.80 14.93 -15.63
N LEU A 8 -22.68 15.11 -16.35
CA LEU A 8 -21.72 14.03 -16.61
C LEU A 8 -20.24 14.45 -16.52
N LEU A 9 -19.87 15.35 -15.60
CA LEU A 9 -18.50 15.89 -15.51
C LEU A 9 -17.97 16.08 -14.07
N VAL A 10 -18.34 15.21 -13.11
CA VAL A 10 -17.81 15.28 -11.72
C VAL A 10 -17.40 13.89 -11.19
N VAL A 11 -16.75 13.06 -12.01
CA VAL A 11 -16.27 11.72 -11.59
C VAL A 11 -14.76 11.52 -11.83
N TRP A 12 -14.01 12.57 -12.20
CA TRP A 12 -12.65 12.39 -12.75
C TRP A 12 -11.48 12.92 -11.92
N SER A 13 -11.66 13.19 -10.62
CA SER A 13 -10.54 13.64 -9.78
C SER A 13 -10.63 13.13 -8.34
N ALA A 14 -10.92 11.85 -8.17
CA ALA A 14 -10.41 11.18 -6.97
C ALA A 14 -8.92 10.91 -7.25
N PRO A 15 -7.97 11.57 -6.55
CA PRO A 15 -6.58 11.14 -6.62
C PRO A 15 -6.56 9.68 -6.20
N LEU A 16 -6.02 8.81 -7.05
CA LEU A 16 -5.68 7.46 -6.66
C LEU A 16 -4.74 7.60 -5.46
N ALA A 17 -5.26 7.36 -4.26
CA ALA A 17 -4.47 7.31 -3.06
C ALA A 17 -3.60 6.05 -3.16
N PHE A 18 -2.44 6.19 -3.79
CA PHE A 18 -1.36 5.22 -3.65
C PHE A 18 -0.93 5.29 -2.20
N ALA A 19 -1.48 4.39 -1.38
CA ALA A 19 -0.94 4.15 -0.05
C ALA A 19 0.55 3.77 -0.26
N PRO A 20 1.50 4.42 0.41
CA PRO A 20 2.91 4.05 0.27
C PRO A 20 3.06 2.59 0.71
N HIS A 21 3.29 1.71 -0.26
CA HIS A 21 3.57 0.31 0.02
C HIS A 21 4.99 0.27 0.55
N VAL A 22 5.17 -0.10 1.82
CA VAL A 22 6.51 -0.36 2.34
C VAL A 22 7.00 -1.62 1.63
N VAL A 23 8.05 -1.47 0.82
CA VAL A 23 8.67 -2.59 0.11
C VAL A 23 9.16 -3.59 1.17
N ARG A 24 8.66 -4.82 1.09
CA ARG A 24 9.05 -5.91 2.01
C ARG A 24 9.85 -6.93 1.23
N VAL A 25 11.02 -7.29 1.77
CA VAL A 25 11.88 -8.32 1.20
C VAL A 25 11.42 -9.66 1.73
N GLU A 26 11.33 -10.65 0.84
CA GLU A 26 11.02 -12.03 1.19
C GLU A 26 12.32 -12.84 1.25
N VAL A 27 12.43 -13.71 2.26
CA VAL A 27 13.65 -14.50 2.53
C VAL A 27 13.24 -15.96 2.76
N GLU A 28 13.87 -16.88 2.05
CA GLU A 28 13.58 -18.31 2.10
C GLU A 28 14.87 -19.16 2.19
N PRO A 29 15.05 -20.00 3.22
CA PRO A 29 14.25 -20.04 4.45
C PRO A 29 14.44 -18.77 5.27
N ALA A 30 13.38 -18.33 5.97
CA ALA A 30 13.47 -17.19 6.89
C ALA A 30 14.22 -17.51 8.21
N ALA A 31 14.89 -18.67 8.29
CA ALA A 31 15.66 -19.11 9.45
C ALA A 31 16.83 -20.00 9.02
N GLY A 32 17.96 -19.88 9.71
CA GLY A 32 19.18 -20.64 9.44
C GLY A 32 20.22 -20.48 10.54
N SER A 33 21.33 -21.20 10.43
CA SER A 33 22.52 -21.06 11.27
C SER A 33 23.56 -20.16 10.58
N PRO A 34 24.56 -19.63 11.30
CA PRO A 34 25.72 -19.01 10.66
C PRO A 34 26.34 -19.94 9.61
N GLY A 35 26.65 -19.40 8.43
CA GLY A 35 27.16 -20.15 7.28
C GLY A 35 26.09 -20.81 6.40
N ASP A 36 24.81 -20.83 6.79
CA ASP A 36 23.74 -21.34 5.94
C ASP A 36 23.42 -20.33 4.81
N GLU A 37 23.00 -20.84 3.66
CA GLU A 37 22.51 -20.03 2.54
C GLU A 37 21.00 -19.77 2.66
N VAL A 38 20.59 -18.52 2.37
CA VAL A 38 19.19 -18.11 2.27
C VAL A 38 18.96 -17.38 0.95
N SER A 39 17.83 -17.63 0.31
CA SER A 39 17.42 -16.96 -0.92
C SER A 39 16.61 -15.71 -0.61
N VAL A 40 16.92 -14.61 -1.30
CA VAL A 40 16.32 -13.28 -1.11
C VAL A 40 15.54 -12.86 -2.36
N PHE A 41 14.34 -12.32 -2.16
CA PHE A 41 13.45 -11.86 -3.22
C PHE A 41 12.99 -10.43 -2.93
N GLY A 42 13.12 -9.56 -3.93
CA GLY A 42 12.61 -8.20 -3.88
C GLY A 42 11.37 -8.06 -4.76
N PRO A 43 10.21 -7.65 -4.22
CA PRO A 43 9.01 -7.45 -5.02
C PRO A 43 9.15 -6.20 -5.91
N VAL A 44 8.20 -6.01 -6.84
CA VAL A 44 8.12 -4.82 -7.68
C VAL A 44 8.10 -3.54 -6.84
N GLY A 45 9.09 -2.68 -7.02
CA GLY A 45 9.21 -1.43 -6.26
C GLY A 45 10.54 -0.70 -6.43
N TYR A 46 11.56 -1.40 -6.93
CA TYR A 46 12.91 -0.88 -7.13
C TYR A 46 13.04 -0.09 -8.43
N GLY A 47 14.04 0.79 -8.51
CA GLY A 47 14.48 1.41 -9.75
C GLY A 47 15.03 0.37 -10.72
N ALA A 48 14.85 0.57 -12.02
CA ALA A 48 15.21 -0.41 -13.05
C ALA A 48 16.64 -0.24 -13.59
N GLN A 49 17.35 0.81 -13.17
CA GLN A 49 18.61 1.25 -13.78
C GLN A 49 19.85 0.93 -12.93
N ASN A 50 19.68 0.74 -11.62
CA ASN A 50 20.77 0.57 -10.70
C ASN A 50 20.67 -0.78 -9.99
N PRO A 51 21.80 -1.42 -9.66
CA PRO A 51 21.78 -2.64 -8.88
C PRO A 51 21.27 -2.36 -7.46
N VAL A 52 20.72 -3.38 -6.81
CA VAL A 52 20.44 -3.37 -5.38
C VAL A 52 21.57 -4.03 -4.62
N GLU A 53 21.82 -3.55 -3.41
CA GLU A 53 22.80 -4.11 -2.49
C GLU A 53 22.07 -4.76 -1.31
N ILE A 54 22.50 -5.96 -0.93
CA ILE A 54 21.95 -6.72 0.19
C ILE A 54 22.99 -6.68 1.31
N HIS A 55 22.62 -6.09 2.44
CA HIS A 55 23.47 -5.93 3.62
C HIS A 55 22.97 -6.75 4.80
N TRP A 56 23.88 -7.06 5.73
CA TRP A 56 23.52 -7.69 7.00
C TRP A 56 23.22 -6.65 8.09
N ASN A 57 22.01 -6.71 8.66
CA ASN A 57 21.45 -5.91 9.77
C ASN A 57 21.36 -4.38 9.58
N ASP A 58 22.31 -3.75 8.91
CA ASP A 58 22.43 -2.30 8.77
C ASP A 58 22.54 -1.91 7.28
N PRO A 59 21.86 -0.83 6.81
CA PRO A 59 22.00 -0.35 5.42
C PRO A 59 23.40 0.13 5.06
N GLU A 60 24.24 0.48 6.02
CA GLU A 60 25.67 0.80 5.84
C GLU A 60 26.58 -0.38 6.21
N GLY A 61 25.99 -1.54 6.50
CA GLY A 61 26.70 -2.76 6.87
C GLY A 61 27.43 -3.43 5.71
N GLU A 62 28.05 -4.57 6.01
CA GLU A 62 28.71 -5.40 4.99
C GLU A 62 27.75 -5.79 3.87
N VAL A 63 28.17 -5.56 2.63
CA VAL A 63 27.44 -5.98 1.43
C VAL A 63 27.68 -7.48 1.22
N LEU A 64 26.62 -8.27 1.37
CA LEU A 64 26.63 -9.71 1.13
C LEU A 64 26.49 -10.04 -0.36
N ALA A 65 25.70 -9.25 -1.09
CA ALA A 65 25.50 -9.40 -2.52
C ALA A 65 25.10 -8.08 -3.19
N THR A 66 25.44 -7.97 -4.46
CA THR A 66 24.97 -6.91 -5.37
C THR A 66 24.30 -7.58 -6.56
N VAL A 67 23.05 -7.20 -6.86
CA VAL A 67 22.27 -7.84 -7.93
C VAL A 67 21.59 -6.79 -8.80
N GLU A 68 21.59 -7.05 -10.11
CA GLU A 68 20.85 -6.23 -11.07
C GLU A 68 19.34 -6.47 -10.91
N THR A 69 18.55 -5.41 -10.97
CA THR A 69 17.09 -5.54 -10.97
C THR A 69 16.59 -6.02 -12.33
N GLU A 70 15.49 -6.78 -12.33
CA GLU A 70 14.85 -7.27 -13.53
C GLU A 70 13.42 -6.70 -13.70
N GLY A 71 13.04 -6.50 -14.95
CA GLY A 71 11.69 -6.11 -15.34
C GLY A 71 11.38 -4.60 -15.29
N GLY A 72 10.30 -4.24 -16.00
CA GLY A 72 9.69 -2.89 -16.01
C GLY A 72 10.54 -1.74 -16.56
N GLN A 73 9.87 -0.69 -17.07
CA GLN A 73 10.56 0.57 -17.42
C GLN A 73 10.71 1.50 -16.20
N PHE A 74 9.84 1.34 -15.20
CA PHE A 74 9.73 2.26 -14.07
C PHE A 74 9.77 1.57 -12.71
N TYR A 75 9.42 0.29 -12.61
CA TYR A 75 9.48 -0.46 -11.36
C TYR A 75 10.00 -1.84 -11.70
N ALA A 76 11.03 -2.25 -10.99
CA ALA A 76 11.69 -3.51 -11.16
C ALA A 76 11.58 -4.34 -9.87
N GLU A 77 11.80 -5.63 -10.02
CA GLU A 77 11.93 -6.63 -8.96
C GLU A 77 13.34 -7.23 -9.04
N PHE A 78 13.72 -8.10 -8.09
CA PHE A 78 14.97 -8.84 -8.20
C PHE A 78 14.86 -10.21 -7.52
N GLY A 79 15.79 -11.09 -7.88
CA GLY A 79 15.98 -12.39 -7.26
C GLY A 79 15.27 -13.54 -7.98
N PRO A 80 15.44 -14.78 -7.49
CA PRO A 80 16.14 -15.17 -6.25
C PRO A 80 17.63 -14.84 -6.25
N VAL A 81 18.16 -14.41 -5.09
CA VAL A 81 19.60 -14.27 -4.83
C VAL A 81 19.97 -15.04 -3.58
N ASP A 82 20.90 -15.97 -3.69
CA ASP A 82 21.41 -16.71 -2.54
C ASP A 82 22.48 -15.88 -1.82
N VAL A 83 22.29 -15.68 -0.52
CA VAL A 83 23.25 -15.01 0.37
C VAL A 83 23.57 -15.92 1.54
N THR A 84 24.83 -15.92 1.97
CA THR A 84 25.27 -16.70 3.13
C THR A 84 25.08 -15.88 4.40
N ILE A 85 24.47 -16.46 5.44
CA ILE A 85 24.40 -15.87 6.77
C ILE A 85 25.83 -15.74 7.32
N PRO A 86 26.28 -14.55 7.77
CA PRO A 86 27.64 -14.38 8.29
C PRO A 86 27.99 -15.38 9.39
N GLU A 87 29.24 -15.86 9.40
CA GLU A 87 29.75 -16.85 10.37
C GLU A 87 29.71 -16.35 11.83
N ASP A 88 29.76 -15.04 12.02
CA ASP A 88 29.68 -14.36 13.32
C ASP A 88 28.27 -13.86 13.66
N ALA A 89 27.26 -14.23 12.86
CA ALA A 89 25.88 -13.84 13.10
C ALA A 89 25.42 -14.26 14.49
N ALA A 90 24.91 -13.28 15.24
CA ALA A 90 24.44 -13.50 16.59
C ALA A 90 23.09 -14.24 16.59
N ASN A 91 22.91 -15.15 17.55
CA ASN A 91 21.65 -15.88 17.71
C ASN A 91 20.50 -14.91 17.99
N GLY A 92 19.39 -15.05 17.26
CA GLY A 92 18.23 -14.21 17.43
C GLY A 92 17.66 -13.70 16.11
N ARG A 93 16.82 -12.66 16.21
CA ARG A 93 16.22 -12.02 15.04
C ARG A 93 17.21 -11.03 14.45
N ASN A 94 17.64 -11.30 13.23
CA ASN A 94 18.46 -10.44 12.40
C ASN A 94 17.63 -9.98 11.18
N HIS A 95 18.21 -9.10 10.37
CA HIS A 95 17.58 -8.61 9.15
C HIS A 95 18.57 -8.59 7.99
N LEU A 96 18.10 -8.94 6.81
CA LEU A 96 18.73 -8.53 5.56
C LEU A 96 18.16 -7.18 5.17
N VAL A 97 19.04 -6.22 4.90
CA VAL A 97 18.68 -4.87 4.49
C VAL A 97 19.00 -4.73 3.02
N VAL A 98 18.01 -4.34 2.22
CA VAL A 98 18.18 -4.14 0.80
C VAL A 98 18.14 -2.65 0.52
N THR A 99 19.19 -2.15 -0.10
CA THR A 99 19.32 -0.75 -0.49
C THR A 99 19.48 -0.63 -2.00
N GLN A 100 19.21 0.57 -2.51
CA GLN A 100 19.44 0.88 -3.91
C GLN A 100 19.84 2.35 -4.01
N GLU A 101 20.99 2.61 -4.61
CA GLU A 101 21.32 3.97 -5.01
C GLU A 101 20.41 4.37 -6.17
N LEU A 102 19.79 5.54 -6.09
CA LEU A 102 18.91 6.04 -7.15
C LEU A 102 19.68 6.87 -8.15
N ALA A 103 19.34 6.73 -9.43
CA ALA A 103 19.91 7.56 -10.48
C ALA A 103 19.40 9.01 -10.34
N ASP A 104 20.18 9.97 -10.83
CA ASP A 104 19.80 11.37 -10.86
C ASP A 104 18.42 11.55 -11.52
N GLY A 105 17.43 12.02 -10.74
CA GLY A 105 16.07 12.27 -11.20
C GLY A 105 15.06 11.13 -10.93
N GLU A 106 15.47 10.01 -10.34
CA GLU A 106 14.53 9.01 -9.82
C GLU A 106 13.92 9.43 -8.46
N GLY A 107 12.68 9.01 -8.20
CA GLY A 107 11.93 9.44 -7.02
C GLY A 107 12.40 8.77 -5.72
N HIS A 108 12.62 9.58 -4.68
CA HIS A 108 13.14 9.18 -3.35
C HIS A 108 12.42 8.00 -2.67
N ILE A 109 11.16 7.73 -2.99
CA ILE A 109 10.41 6.60 -2.41
C ILE A 109 10.98 5.23 -2.80
N ARG A 110 11.84 5.16 -3.83
CA ARG A 110 12.42 3.92 -4.36
C ARG A 110 13.75 3.53 -3.72
N GLY A 111 14.43 4.49 -3.09
CA GLY A 111 15.72 4.28 -2.43
C GLY A 111 15.60 4.07 -0.93
N LEU A 112 14.36 3.88 -0.43
CA LEU A 112 14.16 3.56 0.98
C LEU A 112 14.63 2.13 1.25
N PRO A 113 15.45 1.90 2.29
CA PRO A 113 15.86 0.56 2.67
C PRO A 113 14.66 -0.34 2.93
N ALA A 114 14.71 -1.55 2.38
CA ALA A 114 13.72 -2.59 2.60
C ALA A 114 14.31 -3.69 3.50
N TYR A 115 13.48 -4.31 4.34
CA TYR A 115 13.95 -5.25 5.36
C TYR A 115 13.32 -6.63 5.19
N GLY A 116 14.15 -7.67 5.22
CA GLY A 116 13.77 -9.08 5.24
C GLY A 116 14.22 -9.74 6.55
N PRO A 117 13.31 -10.22 7.42
CA PRO A 117 13.70 -10.80 8.69
C PRO A 117 14.36 -12.18 8.50
N VAL A 118 15.42 -12.44 9.27
CA VAL A 118 16.10 -13.74 9.32
C VAL A 118 16.24 -14.18 10.77
N GLN A 119 15.72 -15.35 11.12
CA GLN A 119 15.89 -15.93 12.43
C GLN A 119 17.17 -16.80 12.45
N VAL A 120 18.21 -16.31 13.12
CA VAL A 120 19.46 -17.08 13.28
C VAL A 120 19.33 -18.02 14.48
N THR A 121 19.61 -19.31 14.26
CA THR A 121 19.63 -20.34 15.30
C THR A 121 21.02 -20.94 15.44
N GLY A 122 21.57 -20.97 16.66
CA GLY A 122 22.96 -21.37 16.88
C GLY A 122 23.95 -20.24 16.56
N GLY A 123 25.15 -20.28 17.16
CA GLY A 123 26.17 -19.24 16.97
C GLY A 123 26.13 -18.08 17.98
N GLY A 124 27.31 -17.47 18.19
CA GLY A 124 27.51 -16.20 18.89
C GLY A 124 27.05 -16.08 20.36
N ALA A 125 27.40 -14.95 20.98
CA ALA A 125 26.60 -14.43 22.08
C ALA A 125 25.18 -14.14 21.56
N PRO A 126 24.13 -14.21 22.39
CA PRO A 126 22.80 -13.77 21.98
C PRO A 126 22.92 -12.38 21.38
N ALA A 127 22.33 -12.18 20.19
CA ALA A 127 22.18 -10.85 19.62
C ALA A 127 21.66 -9.96 20.74
N GLU A 128 22.29 -8.81 20.99
CA GLU A 128 21.74 -7.83 21.92
C GLU A 128 20.28 -7.71 21.53
N GLU A 129 19.39 -8.19 22.40
CA GLU A 129 17.97 -8.02 22.22
C GLU A 129 17.82 -6.52 22.13
N GLU A 130 17.68 -6.00 20.90
CA GLU A 130 17.40 -4.60 20.68
C GLU A 130 16.16 -4.38 21.53
N PRO A 131 16.31 -3.67 22.66
CA PRO A 131 15.40 -3.78 23.79
C PRO A 131 14.06 -3.49 23.21
N ALA A 132 13.20 -4.51 23.13
CA ALA A 132 12.04 -4.49 22.26
C ALA A 132 11.43 -3.12 22.39
N THR A 133 11.75 -2.25 21.43
CA THR A 133 11.23 -0.91 21.44
C THR A 133 9.88 -1.20 20.85
N SER A 134 9.02 -1.79 21.71
CA SER A 134 7.63 -1.45 21.81
C SER A 134 7.60 -0.02 21.33
N GLY A 135 7.16 0.12 20.08
CA GLY A 135 7.23 1.36 19.33
C GLY A 135 6.29 2.35 19.99
N GLN A 136 6.65 2.78 21.19
CA GLN A 136 6.28 4.03 21.73
C GLN A 136 7.27 4.98 21.08
N ALA A 137 6.86 5.42 19.89
CA ALA A 137 7.48 6.53 19.19
C ALA A 137 7.84 7.61 20.24
N PRO A 138 9.06 8.19 20.18
CA PRO A 138 9.52 9.13 21.18
C PRO A 138 8.51 10.28 21.29
N GLY A 139 7.75 10.32 22.39
CA GLY A 139 6.80 11.39 22.69
C GLY A 139 5.31 11.12 22.38
N VAL A 140 4.86 9.90 22.13
CA VAL A 140 3.41 9.62 22.24
C VAL A 140 3.08 9.30 23.69
N GLU A 141 2.65 10.33 24.42
CA GLU A 141 1.90 10.21 25.66
C GLU A 141 0.90 9.06 25.49
N ARG A 142 0.93 8.08 26.40
CA ARG A 142 -0.07 7.01 26.41
C ARG A 142 -1.42 7.68 26.65
N VAL A 143 -2.15 7.96 25.58
CA VAL A 143 -3.52 8.47 25.64
C VAL A 143 -4.32 7.42 26.39
N GLU A 144 -4.67 7.75 27.63
CA GLU A 144 -5.59 6.97 28.44
C GLU A 144 -6.87 6.77 27.64
N ALA A 145 -7.19 5.52 27.32
CA ALA A 145 -8.41 5.09 26.67
C ALA A 145 -8.72 5.79 25.33
N LEU A 146 -8.82 5.00 24.27
CA LEU A 146 -9.61 5.35 23.09
C LEU A 146 -11.08 5.57 23.52
N SER A 147 -11.37 6.77 24.00
CA SER A 147 -12.71 7.31 24.20
C SER A 147 -12.71 8.74 23.72
N GLU A 148 -12.48 8.91 22.42
CA GLU A 148 -12.92 10.10 21.72
C GLU A 148 -13.50 9.64 20.39
N ALA A 149 -14.83 9.67 20.30
CA ALA A 149 -15.51 9.68 19.03
C ALA A 149 -14.99 10.91 18.29
N GLN A 150 -13.98 10.72 17.43
CA GLN A 150 -13.54 11.78 16.54
C GLN A 150 -14.80 12.27 15.81
N PRO A 151 -15.11 13.59 15.88
CA PRO A 151 -16.19 14.11 15.07
C PRO A 151 -15.90 13.71 13.63
N PRO A 152 -16.91 13.18 12.91
CA PRO A 152 -16.72 12.71 11.54
C PRO A 152 -16.01 13.80 10.77
N SER A 153 -14.90 13.44 10.12
CA SER A 153 -14.12 14.39 9.32
C SER A 153 -15.05 15.11 8.37
N GLU A 154 -14.82 16.40 8.11
CA GLU A 154 -15.67 17.19 7.22
C GLU A 154 -15.85 16.50 5.86
N GLY A 155 -14.83 15.76 5.39
CA GLY A 155 -14.90 14.93 4.19
C GLY A 155 -15.91 13.77 4.27
N LEU A 156 -16.06 13.12 5.42
CA LEU A 156 -17.05 12.05 5.62
C LEU A 156 -18.49 12.61 5.68
N LEU A 157 -18.68 13.79 6.27
CA LEU A 157 -19.97 14.50 6.24
C LEU A 157 -20.36 14.91 4.81
N VAL A 158 -19.40 15.37 4.02
CA VAL A 158 -19.61 15.69 2.60
C VAL A 158 -19.98 14.44 1.81
N LEU A 159 -19.34 13.29 2.06
CA LEU A 159 -19.67 12.01 1.40
C LEU A 159 -21.08 11.52 1.75
N ILE A 160 -21.47 11.59 3.02
CA ILE A 160 -22.84 11.24 3.44
C ILE A 160 -23.86 12.19 2.80
N GLY A 161 -23.54 13.49 2.74
CA GLY A 161 -24.37 14.48 2.05
C GLY A 161 -24.54 14.17 0.56
N LEU A 162 -23.46 13.81 -0.14
CA LEU A 162 -23.53 13.46 -1.56
C LEU A 162 -24.33 12.16 -1.79
N GLY A 163 -24.10 11.14 -0.95
CA GLY A 163 -24.80 9.86 -1.05
C GLY A 163 -26.31 10.00 -0.87
N THR A 164 -26.74 10.78 0.12
CA THR A 164 -28.18 11.02 0.36
C THR A 164 -28.86 11.79 -0.77
N LEU A 165 -28.16 12.75 -1.39
CA LEU A 165 -28.66 13.50 -2.54
C LEU A 165 -28.90 12.59 -3.76
N VAL A 166 -27.97 11.68 -4.06
CA VAL A 166 -28.10 10.72 -5.18
C VAL A 166 -29.30 9.81 -4.98
N VAL A 167 -29.51 9.30 -3.77
CA VAL A 167 -30.65 8.45 -3.44
C VAL A 167 -31.97 9.23 -3.58
N ALA A 168 -32.03 10.47 -3.08
CA ALA A 168 -33.22 11.31 -3.20
C ALA A 168 -33.60 11.58 -4.67
N LEU A 169 -32.61 11.87 -5.53
CA LEU A 169 -32.82 12.06 -6.96
C LEU A 169 -33.29 10.78 -7.66
N ALA A 170 -32.73 9.63 -7.31
CA ALA A 170 -33.16 8.34 -7.86
C ALA A 170 -34.63 8.03 -7.50
N VAL A 171 -35.02 8.24 -6.24
CA VAL A 171 -36.41 8.03 -5.78
C VAL A 171 -37.37 8.99 -6.49
N ALA A 172 -37.01 10.27 -6.62
CA ALA A 172 -37.82 11.26 -7.33
C ALA A 172 -38.02 10.88 -8.81
N ALA A 173 -36.97 10.39 -9.49
CA ALA A 173 -37.05 9.94 -10.88
C ALA A 173 -37.98 8.74 -11.05
N VAL A 174 -37.92 7.76 -10.13
CA VAL A 174 -38.82 6.59 -10.14
C VAL A 174 -40.27 7.02 -9.90
N GLY A 175 -40.52 7.90 -8.93
CA GLY A 175 -41.85 8.44 -8.63
C GLY A 175 -42.46 9.20 -9.82
N ALA A 176 -41.68 10.08 -10.46
CA ALA A 176 -42.11 10.82 -11.65
C ALA A 176 -42.47 9.89 -12.82
N LYS A 177 -41.75 8.78 -12.99
CA LYS A 177 -42.04 7.77 -14.02
C LYS A 177 -43.32 6.99 -13.72
N ALA A 178 -43.59 6.68 -12.45
CA ALA A 178 -44.81 5.99 -12.03
C ALA A 178 -46.06 6.86 -12.27
N LEU A 179 -46.00 8.16 -11.93
CA LEU A 179 -47.10 9.10 -12.15
C LEU A 179 -47.44 9.31 -13.64
N ARG A 180 -46.44 9.31 -14.53
CA ARG A 180 -46.68 9.43 -15.98
C ARG A 180 -47.39 8.20 -16.59
N ARG A 181 -47.28 7.03 -15.96
CA ARG A 181 -47.88 5.79 -16.47
C ARG A 181 -49.40 5.71 -16.22
N ASN A 182 -49.92 6.45 -15.25
CA ASN A 182 -51.34 6.51 -14.90
C ASN A 182 -52.09 7.69 -15.56
N GLY A 183 -51.57 8.24 -16.65
CA GLY A 183 -52.27 9.29 -17.40
C GLY A 183 -53.69 8.83 -17.79
N PRO A 184 -54.71 9.69 -17.66
CA PRO A 184 -56.09 9.32 -17.91
C PRO A 184 -56.24 8.83 -19.35
N LYS A 185 -56.71 7.59 -19.51
CA LYS A 185 -57.12 7.06 -20.82
C LYS A 185 -58.24 7.97 -21.32
N ARG A 186 -57.95 8.79 -22.33
CA ARG A 186 -58.96 9.62 -23.00
C ARG A 186 -60.06 8.68 -23.48
N ALA A 187 -61.27 8.89 -22.98
CA ALA A 187 -62.43 8.14 -23.44
C ALA A 187 -62.61 8.39 -24.94
N PRO A 188 -62.95 7.35 -25.73
CA PRO A 188 -63.20 7.52 -27.15
C PRO A 188 -64.40 8.45 -27.35
N ALA A 189 -64.24 9.44 -28.21
CA ALA A 189 -65.31 10.36 -28.58
C ALA A 189 -66.40 9.56 -29.34
N ASN A 190 -67.54 9.32 -28.69
CA ASN A 190 -68.70 8.75 -29.35
C ASN A 190 -69.16 9.73 -30.43
N THR A 191 -68.96 9.33 -31.68
CA THR A 191 -69.45 10.04 -32.86
C THR A 191 -70.79 9.39 -33.22
N THR A 192 -71.89 10.02 -32.83
CA THR A 192 -73.24 9.67 -33.28
C THR A 192 -73.48 10.22 -34.68
N SER A 193 -73.82 9.35 -35.62
CA SER A 193 -74.37 9.66 -36.94
C SER A 193 -75.88 9.77 -36.89
#